data_AF-A0A317Z4T7-F1
#
_entry.id   AF-A0A317Z4T7-F1
#
_cell.length_a   1.000
_cell.length_b   1.000
_cell.length_c   1.000
_cell.angle_alpha   90.00
_cell.angle_beta   90.00
_cell.angle_gamma   90.00
#
_symmetry.space_group_name_H-M   'P 1'
#
loop_
_entity.id
_entity.type
_entity.pdbx_description
1 polymer ?
#
loop_
_entity_poly.entity_id
_entity_poly.type
_entity_poly.pdbx_seq_one_letter_code
_entity_poly.pdbx_strand_id
1 'polypeptide(L)'
;AIGCMFLITFVVHFYTHATSVTMVNVSLFALGALIFGPQLLIGVALTGFVPKNAISVANGMTGSFAYLFGDSMAKVGLAAIADPQRNGLTVFGYTLSGWTDVFIVFYAALFIGIILLGFVAYFEEKKIRSLNI
;
A
#
# COMPACT_ATOMS: atom_id res chain seq x y z
N ALA A 1 7.27 -6.40 6.02
CA ALA A 1 6.35 -5.58 5.19
C ALA A 1 6.69 -5.64 3.70
N ILE A 2 7.94 -5.36 3.31
CA ILE A 2 8.39 -5.37 1.90
C ILE A 2 8.11 -6.70 1.19
N GLY A 3 8.45 -7.84 1.80
CA GLY A 3 8.16 -9.16 1.21
C GLY A 3 6.67 -9.41 0.93
N CYS A 4 5.79 -8.95 1.83
CA CYS A 4 4.35 -9.02 1.60
C CYS A 4 3.92 -8.12 0.43
N MET A 5 4.49 -6.92 0.28
CA MET A 5 4.20 -6.05 -0.87
C MET A 5 4.63 -6.67 -2.20
N PHE A 6 5.76 -7.38 -2.25
CA PHE A 6 6.15 -8.14 -3.43
C PHE A 6 5.14 -9.24 -3.80
N LEU A 7 4.69 -10.00 -2.79
CA LEU A 7 3.66 -11.03 -3.01
C LEU A 7 2.33 -10.42 -3.46
N ILE A 8 1.93 -9.27 -2.89
CA ILE A 8 0.73 -8.54 -3.33
C ILE A 8 0.85 -8.16 -4.81
N THR A 9 2.00 -7.65 -5.28
CA THR A 9 2.21 -7.35 -6.70
C THR A 9 1.93 -8.57 -7.59
N PHE A 10 2.42 -9.75 -7.19
CA PHE A 10 2.20 -10.99 -7.95
C PHE A 10 0.72 -11.40 -7.98
N VAL A 11 0.02 -11.32 -6.84
CA VAL A 11 -1.40 -11.67 -6.77
C VAL A 11 -2.28 -10.66 -7.53
N VAL A 12 -1.95 -9.37 -7.50
CA VAL A 12 -2.64 -8.35 -8.32
C VAL A 12 -2.42 -8.64 -9.80
N HIS A 13 -1.22 -9.03 -10.21
CA HIS A 13 -0.94 -9.40 -11.61
C HIS A 13 -1.74 -10.63 -12.06
N PHE A 14 -1.90 -11.61 -11.18
CA PHE A 14 -2.78 -12.74 -11.42
C PHE A 14 -4.25 -12.33 -11.52
N TYR A 15 -4.70 -11.40 -10.68
CA TYR A 15 -6.06 -10.84 -10.72
C TYR A 15 -6.34 -10.10 -12.04
N THR A 16 -5.41 -9.30 -12.56
CA THR A 16 -5.62 -8.56 -13.81
C THR A 16 -5.73 -9.46 -15.04
N HIS A 17 -5.18 -10.67 -14.99
CA HIS A 17 -5.25 -11.66 -16.08
C HIS A 17 -6.30 -12.75 -15.83
N ALA A 18 -7.13 -12.61 -14.80
CA ALA A 18 -8.13 -13.61 -14.47
C ALA A 18 -9.24 -13.65 -15.52
N THR A 19 -9.44 -14.81 -16.15
CA THR A 19 -10.47 -15.05 -17.16
C THR A 19 -11.70 -15.79 -16.62
N SER A 20 -11.63 -16.29 -15.38
CA SER A 20 -12.71 -17.04 -14.74
C SER A 20 -13.06 -16.46 -13.36
N VAL A 21 -14.32 -16.62 -12.96
CA VAL A 21 -14.83 -16.16 -11.65
C VAL A 21 -14.06 -16.80 -10.50
N THR A 22 -13.68 -18.07 -10.63
CA THR A 22 -12.90 -18.78 -9.61
C THR A 22 -11.52 -18.15 -9.42
N MET A 23 -10.83 -17.78 -10.50
CA MET A 23 -9.53 -17.09 -10.41
C MET A 23 -9.67 -15.73 -9.73
N VAL A 24 -10.72 -14.98 -10.04
CA VAL A 24 -11.04 -13.71 -9.37
C VAL A 24 -11.22 -13.93 -7.87
N ASN A 25 -12.07 -14.88 -7.47
CA ASN A 25 -12.35 -15.13 -6.06
C ASN A 25 -11.12 -15.58 -5.26
N VAL A 26 -10.30 -16.46 -5.84
CA VAL A 26 -9.03 -16.90 -5.24
C VAL A 26 -8.06 -15.72 -5.08
N SER A 27 -7.99 -14.85 -6.10
CA SER A 27 -7.15 -13.65 -6.03
C SER A 27 -7.62 -12.69 -4.93
N LEU A 28 -8.92 -12.42 -4.85
CA LEU A 28 -9.50 -11.54 -3.83
C LEU A 28 -9.29 -12.09 -2.42
N PHE A 29 -9.44 -13.41 -2.24
CA PHE A 29 -9.14 -14.08 -0.98
C PHE A 29 -7.66 -13.90 -0.60
N ALA A 30 -6.74 -14.16 -1.53
CA ALA A 30 -5.31 -14.01 -1.30
C ALA A 30 -4.93 -12.55 -1.02
N LEU A 31 -5.45 -11.58 -1.78
CA LEU A 31 -5.22 -10.15 -1.54
C LEU A 31 -5.71 -9.72 -0.16
N GLY A 32 -6.92 -10.16 0.22
CA GLY A 32 -7.48 -9.89 1.55
C GLY A 32 -6.57 -10.42 2.66
N ALA A 33 -6.09 -11.65 2.54
CA ALA A 33 -5.17 -12.23 3.52
C ALA A 33 -3.80 -11.50 3.55
N LEU A 34 -3.23 -11.18 2.38
CA LEU A 34 -1.89 -10.61 2.27
C LEU A 34 -1.81 -9.15 2.74
N ILE A 35 -2.87 -8.36 2.58
CA ILE A 35 -2.84 -6.92 2.90
C ILE A 35 -2.76 -6.66 4.42
N PHE A 36 -3.22 -7.60 5.24
CA PHE A 36 -3.05 -7.53 6.70
C PHE A 36 -1.57 -7.59 7.11
N GLY A 37 -0.71 -8.24 6.32
CA GLY A 37 0.71 -8.38 6.60
C GLY A 37 1.43 -7.03 6.71
N PRO A 38 1.47 -6.21 5.64
CA PRO A 38 2.04 -4.86 5.69
C PRO A 38 1.41 -4.00 6.77
N GLN A 39 0.08 -4.02 6.91
CA GLN A 39 -0.64 -3.20 7.88
C GLN A 39 -0.20 -3.48 9.32
N LEU A 40 -0.09 -4.76 9.70
CA LEU A 40 0.38 -5.16 11.03
C LEU A 40 1.87 -4.87 11.21
N LEU A 41 2.70 -5.26 10.24
CA LEU A 41 4.16 -5.16 10.36
C LEU A 41 4.65 -3.71 10.44
N ILE A 42 3.99 -2.77 9.76
CA ILE A 42 4.31 -1.34 9.85
C ILE A 42 4.01 -0.82 11.26
N GLY A 43 2.84 -1.17 11.83
CA GLY A 43 2.48 -0.77 13.19
C GLY A 43 3.43 -1.32 14.26
N VAL A 44 3.85 -2.58 14.12
CA VAL A 44 4.83 -3.19 15.04
C VAL A 44 6.20 -2.50 14.92
N ALA A 45 6.69 -2.25 13.70
CA ALA A 45 7.98 -1.60 13.47
C ALA A 45 8.02 -0.17 14.04
N LEU A 46 6.92 0.58 13.92
CA LEU A 46 6.78 1.92 14.50
C LEU A 46 7.07 1.94 16.00
N THR A 47 6.62 0.94 16.76
CA THR A 47 6.82 0.91 18.21
C THR A 47 8.30 0.93 18.61
N GLY A 48 9.21 0.52 17.73
CA GLY A 48 10.66 0.60 17.90
C GLY A 48 11.26 1.98 17.56
N PHE A 49 10.54 2.85 16.87
CA PHE A 49 11.03 4.18 16.45
C PHE A 49 10.71 5.30 17.43
N VAL A 50 9.74 5.12 18.32
CA VAL A 50 9.23 6.16 19.22
C VAL A 50 9.43 5.80 20.70
N PRO A 51 9.54 6.78 21.60
CA PRO A 51 9.65 6.50 23.03
C PRO A 51 8.39 5.81 23.57
N LYS A 52 8.54 4.97 24.60
CA LYS A 52 7.46 4.13 25.16
C LYS A 52 6.18 4.91 25.49
N ASN A 53 6.34 6.14 25.98
CA ASN A 53 5.23 7.01 26.37
C ASN A 53 4.44 7.57 25.17
N ALA A 54 5.05 7.58 23.97
CA ALA A 54 4.45 8.13 22.75
C ALA A 54 3.99 7.05 21.76
N ILE A 55 4.15 5.75 22.07
CA ILE A 55 3.77 4.64 21.18
C ILE A 55 2.29 4.72 20.78
N SER A 56 1.40 5.00 21.74
CA SER A 56 -0.05 5.08 21.48
C SER A 56 -0.38 6.22 20.52
N VAL A 57 0.23 7.40 20.72
CA VAL A 57 0.02 8.57 19.86
C VAL A 57 0.59 8.33 18.46
N ALA A 58 1.78 7.75 18.36
CA ALA A 58 2.40 7.44 17.09
C ALA A 58 1.58 6.40 16.30
N ASN A 59 1.11 5.34 16.94
CA ASN A 59 0.23 4.34 16.32
C ASN A 59 -1.08 4.99 15.87
N GLY A 60 -1.72 5.80 16.72
CA GLY A 60 -2.93 6.53 16.39
C GLY A 60 -2.74 7.50 15.21
N MET A 61 -1.58 8.16 15.12
CA MET A 61 -1.25 9.03 14.00
C MET A 61 -1.08 8.22 12.70
N THR A 62 -0.31 7.13 12.72
CA THR A 62 -0.16 6.28 11.52
C THR A 62 -1.47 5.67 11.06
N GLY A 63 -2.33 5.22 11.99
CA GLY A 63 -3.67 4.72 11.67
C GLY A 63 -4.53 5.82 11.05
N SER A 64 -4.51 7.03 11.62
CA SER A 64 -5.22 8.18 11.05
C SER A 64 -4.75 8.49 9.63
N PHE A 65 -3.43 8.48 9.36
CA PHE A 65 -2.93 8.70 8.00
C PHE A 65 -3.33 7.59 7.02
N ALA A 66 -3.29 6.33 7.46
CA ALA A 66 -3.69 5.20 6.64
C ALA A 66 -5.18 5.26 6.25
N TYR A 67 -6.06 5.58 7.20
CA TYR A 67 -7.51 5.55 6.97
C TYR A 67 -8.09 6.88 6.51
N LEU A 68 -7.73 8.01 7.13
CA LEU A 68 -8.30 9.30 6.75
C LEU A 68 -7.80 9.75 5.37
N PHE A 69 -6.51 9.57 5.10
CA PHE A 69 -5.93 9.98 3.82
C PHE A 69 -5.83 8.80 2.86
N GLY A 70 -5.20 7.69 3.26
CA GLY A 70 -4.99 6.54 2.38
C GLY A 70 -6.29 5.95 1.83
N ASP A 71 -7.19 5.49 2.71
CA ASP A 71 -8.47 4.88 2.29
C ASP A 71 -9.39 5.87 1.57
N SER A 72 -9.47 7.12 2.04
CA SER A 72 -10.25 8.16 1.34
C SER A 72 -9.73 8.46 -0.06
N MET A 73 -8.41 8.61 -0.22
CA MET A 73 -7.78 8.83 -1.53
C MET A 73 -7.93 7.61 -2.43
N ALA A 74 -7.82 6.39 -1.89
CA ALA A 74 -8.05 5.18 -2.66
C ALA A 74 -9.50 5.10 -3.16
N LYS A 75 -10.49 5.37 -2.30
CA LYS A 75 -11.90 5.33 -2.68
C LYS A 75 -12.24 6.41 -3.70
N VAL A 76 -11.98 7.67 -3.37
CA VAL A 76 -12.37 8.81 -4.24
C VAL A 76 -11.51 8.85 -5.50
N GLY A 77 -10.18 8.69 -5.35
CA GLY A 77 -9.24 8.73 -6.46
C GLY A 77 -9.43 7.58 -7.44
N LEU A 78 -9.50 6.33 -6.96
CA LEU A 78 -9.71 5.20 -7.86
C LEU A 78 -11.13 5.20 -8.44
N ALA A 79 -12.16 5.64 -7.69
CA ALA A 79 -13.51 5.79 -8.27
C ALA A 79 -13.53 6.82 -9.40
N ALA A 80 -12.82 7.95 -9.26
CA ALA A 80 -12.72 8.96 -10.31
C ALA A 80 -12.00 8.45 -11.58
N ILE A 81 -11.08 7.49 -11.43
CA ILE A 81 -10.35 6.87 -12.55
C ILE A 81 -11.16 5.71 -13.17
N ALA A 82 -11.85 4.93 -12.35
CA ALA A 82 -12.60 3.75 -12.77
C ALA A 82 -13.92 4.10 -13.49
N ASP A 83 -14.52 5.24 -13.17
CA ASP A 83 -15.81 5.67 -13.71
C ASP A 83 -15.68 6.12 -15.18
N PRO A 84 -16.31 5.41 -16.15
CA PRO A 84 -16.23 5.73 -17.57
C PRO A 84 -16.92 7.05 -17.95
N GLN A 85 -17.81 7.58 -17.10
CA GLN A 85 -18.61 8.77 -17.38
C GLN A 85 -17.96 10.07 -16.86
N ARG A 86 -16.92 9.98 -16.03
CA ARG A 86 -16.15 11.13 -15.54
C ARG A 86 -14.93 11.34 -16.42
N ASN A 87 -14.43 12.58 -16.50
CA ASN A 87 -13.24 12.97 -17.29
C ASN A 87 -11.92 12.32 -16.81
N GLY A 88 -11.98 11.26 -16.00
CA GLY A 88 -10.82 10.64 -15.35
C GLY A 88 -10.18 11.57 -14.33
N LEU A 89 -9.03 11.16 -13.80
CA LEU A 89 -8.19 11.99 -12.96
C LEU A 89 -7.00 12.51 -13.79
N THR A 90 -6.91 13.82 -13.98
CA THR A 90 -5.76 14.46 -14.63
C THR A 90 -4.63 14.63 -13.61
N VAL A 91 -3.63 13.75 -13.68
CA VAL A 91 -2.45 13.79 -12.80
C VAL A 91 -1.22 14.10 -13.64
N PHE A 92 -0.55 15.21 -13.34
CA PHE A 92 0.67 15.67 -14.05
C PHE A 92 0.53 15.77 -15.59
N GLY A 93 -0.67 16.08 -16.10
CA GLY A 93 -0.94 16.24 -17.55
C GLY A 93 -1.38 14.98 -18.28
N TYR A 94 -1.45 13.82 -17.60
CA TYR A 94 -2.01 12.58 -18.14
C TYR A 94 -3.41 12.35 -17.59
N THR A 95 -4.37 12.03 -18.47
CA THR A 95 -5.73 11.62 -18.10
C THR A 95 -5.74 10.13 -17.81
N LEU A 96 -5.89 9.76 -16.53
CA LEU A 96 -6.09 8.37 -16.13
C LEU A 96 -7.59 8.08 -16.16
N SER A 97 -8.02 7.24 -17.09
CA SER A 97 -9.42 6.87 -17.29
C SER A 97 -9.54 5.42 -17.75
N GLY A 98 -10.24 4.61 -16.96
CA GLY A 98 -10.54 3.22 -17.24
C GLY A 98 -9.94 2.24 -16.24
N TRP A 99 -10.40 0.99 -16.34
CA TRP A 99 -10.08 -0.08 -15.39
C TRP A 99 -8.60 -0.45 -15.36
N THR A 100 -7.92 -0.40 -16.52
CA THR A 100 -6.47 -0.66 -16.59
C THR A 100 -5.66 0.39 -15.82
N ASP A 101 -6.07 1.65 -15.89
CA ASP A 101 -5.37 2.76 -15.23
C ASP A 101 -5.49 2.69 -13.70
N VAL A 102 -6.60 2.14 -13.19
CA VAL A 102 -6.75 1.83 -11.76
C VAL A 102 -5.63 0.91 -11.29
N PHE A 103 -5.30 -0.14 -12.05
CA PHE A 103 -4.21 -1.05 -11.70
C PHE A 103 -2.84 -0.40 -11.88
N ILE A 104 -2.65 0.48 -12.87
CA ILE A 104 -1.40 1.23 -13.02
C ILE A 104 -1.13 2.07 -11.76
N VAL A 105 -2.15 2.78 -11.26
CA VAL A 105 -2.05 3.54 -10.00
C VAL A 105 -1.79 2.60 -8.82
N PHE A 106 -2.43 1.43 -8.78
CA PHE A 106 -2.19 0.43 -7.74
C PHE A 106 -0.73 -0.07 -7.74
N TYR A 107 -0.18 -0.43 -8.91
CA TYR A 107 1.21 -0.86 -9.03
C TYR A 107 2.20 0.25 -8.69
N ALA A 108 1.91 1.49 -9.12
CA ALA A 108 2.73 2.65 -8.75
C ALA A 108 2.74 2.85 -7.22
N ALA A 109 1.59 2.76 -6.56
CA ALA A 109 1.48 2.85 -5.11
C ALA A 109 2.25 1.74 -4.39
N LEU A 110 2.17 0.49 -4.87
CA LEU A 110 2.97 -0.63 -4.34
C LEU A 110 4.47 -0.38 -4.48
N PHE A 111 4.91 0.08 -5.67
CA PHE A 111 6.32 0.32 -5.95
C PHE A 111 6.88 1.46 -5.10
N ILE A 112 6.14 2.57 -4.99
CA ILE A 112 6.49 3.67 -4.08
C ILE A 112 6.54 3.18 -2.63
N GLY A 113 5.57 2.36 -2.20
CA GLY A 113 5.56 1.75 -0.87
C GLY A 113 6.80 0.89 -0.59
N ILE A 114 7.22 0.07 -1.55
CA ILE A 114 8.44 -0.74 -1.45
C ILE A 114 9.68 0.14 -1.33
N ILE A 115 9.79 1.20 -2.13
CA ILE A 115 10.94 2.14 -2.07
C ILE A 115 10.99 2.84 -0.71
N LEU A 116 9.88 3.40 -0.25
CA LEU A 116 9.81 4.12 1.02
C LEU A 116 10.14 3.20 2.20
N LEU A 117 9.58 1.99 2.22
CA LEU A 117 9.92 1.01 3.26
C LEU A 117 11.36 0.52 3.16
N GLY A 118 11.91 0.39 1.95
CA GLY A 118 13.33 0.08 1.74
C GLY A 118 14.24 1.17 2.31
N PHE A 119 13.87 2.44 2.11
CA PHE A 119 14.56 3.57 2.72
C PHE A 119 14.47 3.50 4.25
N VAL A 120 13.28 3.31 4.82
CA VAL A 120 13.11 3.17 6.28
C VAL A 120 13.95 2.03 6.84
N ALA A 121 13.96 0.87 6.19
CA ALA A 121 14.75 -0.29 6.60
C ALA A 121 16.26 0.00 6.58
N TYR A 122 16.75 0.71 5.56
CA TYR A 122 18.16 1.11 5.49
C TYR A 122 18.56 2.04 6.65
N PHE A 123 17.71 3.03 6.99
CA PHE A 123 17.97 3.92 8.11
C PHE A 123 17.89 3.21 9.46
N GLU A 124 16.96 2.27 9.61
CA GLU A 124 16.86 1.42 10.79
C GLU A 124 18.13 0.60 11.00
N GLU A 125 18.61 -0.09 9.95
CA GLU A 125 19.85 -0.87 10.03
C GLU A 125 21.05 0.00 10.40
N LYS A 126 21.16 1.20 9.77
CA LYS A 126 22.24 2.14 10.09
C LYS A 126 22.17 2.65 11.53
N LYS A 127 20.97 2.92 12.04
CA LYS A 127 20.75 3.33 13.44
C LYS A 127 21.16 2.22 14.40
N ILE A 128 20.78 0.96 14.12
CA ILE A 128 21.15 -0.20 14.95
C ILE A 128 22.67 -0.39 14.96
N ARG A 129 23.33 -0.35 13.79
CA ARG A 129 24.80 -0.42 13.70
C ARG A 129 25.50 0.72 14.44
N SER A 130 24.92 1.92 14.42
CA SER A 130 25.46 3.07 15.15
C SER A 130 25.28 2.97 16.67
N LEU A 131 24.31 2.20 17.15
CA LEU A 131 24.01 2.03 18.57
C LEU A 131 24.86 0.94 19.24
N ASN A 132 25.67 0.20 18.47
CA ASN A 132 26.74 -0.72 18.88
C ASN A 132 26.61 -1.27 20.33
N ILE A 133 25.65 -2.18 20.52
CA ILE A 133 25.81 -3.30 21.45
C ILE A 133 26.65 -4.36 20.72
#